data_AF-A0A0U9HGF1-F1
#
_entry.id   AF-A0A0U9HGF1-F1
#
_cell.length_a   1.000
_cell.length_b   1.000
_cell.length_c   1.000
_cell.angle_alpha   90.00
_cell.angle_beta   90.00
_cell.angle_gamma   90.00
#
_symmetry.space_group_name_H-M   'P 1'
#
loop_
_entity.id
_entity.type
_entity.pdbx_description
1 polymer ?
#
loop_
_entity_poly.entity_id
_entity_poly.type
_entity_poly.pdbx_seq_one_letter_code
_entity_poly.pdbx_strand_id
1 'polypeptide(L)'
;MKRLLTSLLILLFISIYLTACQGTEDAEVNATEEEEQEVHTEEKHDHEQDEEENLEAPVGVEIEGVADHYHTGDTIELTAVLEEASDLNHWHWFSRESEGEWEVISGQESEAFTGEATVNGLEIKAVLYNDDHEPSVQSEPVEVVIDDHHGHDEESQQIYKGYFEDSQVEDRELSDWEGDWQSVYPYLLSGDLDEVFEHKAEDGDMTEEEYKEYYTIGYETDTERIIIEDGNVTFFENGDEYSGEYKSDGYEILTYEAGNRGVRFIFELVDGADEMPQYIQFSDHDIFPVDSHHFHLYWGDDREALLEEVTNWPTYYPSELDKDGIVREMLAH
;
A
#
# COMPACT_ATOMS: atom_id res chain seq x y z
N MET A 1 36.43 35.25 -32.94
CA MET A 1 37.75 34.56 -32.93
C MET A 1 37.60 33.25 -32.18
N LYS A 2 38.37 32.22 -32.58
CA LYS A 2 38.54 30.91 -31.90
C LYS A 2 37.28 30.13 -31.47
N ARG A 3 36.92 29.14 -32.29
CA ARG A 3 36.29 27.89 -31.86
C ARG A 3 37.34 26.99 -31.17
N LEU A 4 36.89 26.04 -30.35
CA LEU A 4 37.68 24.89 -29.92
C LEU A 4 36.87 23.62 -30.17
N LEU A 5 37.48 22.67 -30.89
CA LEU A 5 37.01 21.29 -31.01
C LEU A 5 37.80 20.45 -30.00
N THR A 6 37.17 19.40 -29.47
CA THR A 6 37.86 18.20 -28.99
C THR A 6 37.31 16.98 -29.73
N SER A 7 38.16 15.96 -29.89
CA SER A 7 37.98 14.89 -30.87
C SER A 7 38.17 13.52 -30.24
N LEU A 8 37.19 12.65 -30.51
CA LEU A 8 37.32 11.22 -30.81
C LEU A 8 38.52 10.44 -30.21
N LEU A 9 38.22 9.42 -29.39
CA LEU A 9 39.11 8.28 -29.20
C LEU A 9 38.32 6.98 -29.42
N ILE A 10 38.80 6.16 -30.36
CA ILE A 10 38.27 4.82 -30.67
C ILE A 10 39.24 3.80 -30.08
N LEU A 11 38.72 2.75 -29.44
CA LEU A 11 39.51 1.57 -29.04
C LEU A 11 38.76 0.29 -29.43
N LEU A 12 39.46 -0.59 -30.14
CA LEU A 12 38.94 -1.81 -30.76
C LEU A 12 40.06 -2.85 -30.80
N PHE A 13 39.93 -3.93 -30.02
CA PHE A 13 40.64 -5.22 -30.12
C PHE A 13 39.74 -6.25 -29.39
N ILE A 14 39.24 -7.36 -29.97
CA ILE A 14 39.90 -8.50 -30.63
C ILE A 14 40.78 -9.29 -29.64
N SER A 15 40.68 -10.61 -29.41
CA SER A 15 39.69 -11.67 -29.74
C SER A 15 40.13 -13.02 -29.09
N ILE A 16 39.28 -14.06 -29.15
CA ILE A 16 39.61 -15.53 -29.15
C ILE A 16 39.81 -16.27 -27.81
N TYR A 17 38.81 -17.11 -27.49
CA TYR A 17 38.83 -18.51 -27.02
C TYR A 17 40.15 -19.19 -26.55
N LEU A 18 40.04 -20.03 -25.52
CA LEU A 18 40.25 -21.50 -25.65
C LEU A 18 39.84 -22.32 -24.41
N THR A 19 39.12 -23.42 -24.63
CA THR A 19 38.78 -24.49 -23.65
C THR A 19 39.67 -25.73 -23.87
N ALA A 20 40.20 -26.32 -22.78
CA ALA A 20 40.73 -27.70 -22.67
C ALA A 20 41.15 -27.95 -21.20
N CYS A 21 40.56 -28.88 -20.43
CA CYS A 21 40.82 -30.33 -20.35
C CYS A 21 42.03 -30.76 -19.47
N GLN A 22 41.70 -31.48 -18.38
CA GLN A 22 42.39 -32.61 -17.69
C GLN A 22 43.94 -32.73 -17.68
N GLY A 23 44.50 -32.98 -16.48
CA GLY A 23 45.83 -33.54 -16.23
C GLY A 23 46.02 -33.94 -14.76
N THR A 24 46.68 -35.08 -14.50
CA THR A 24 46.77 -35.79 -13.19
C THR A 24 48.19 -35.87 -12.62
N GLU A 25 48.32 -36.36 -11.35
CA GLU A 25 49.56 -36.88 -10.68
C GLU A 25 50.63 -35.80 -10.30
N ASP A 26 51.40 -35.86 -9.19
CA ASP A 26 51.43 -36.73 -7.98
C ASP A 26 52.36 -36.12 -6.88
N ALA A 27 52.51 -36.82 -5.72
CA ALA A 27 53.60 -36.74 -4.68
C ALA A 27 53.44 -35.75 -3.48
N GLU A 28 53.30 -36.19 -2.20
CA GLU A 28 54.27 -36.81 -1.21
C GLU A 28 54.96 -35.77 -0.27
N VAL A 29 55.09 -35.89 1.08
CA VAL A 29 54.50 -36.72 2.17
C VAL A 29 54.59 -35.95 3.52
N ASN A 30 53.61 -36.08 4.44
CA ASN A 30 53.72 -36.18 5.93
C ASN A 30 52.51 -35.56 6.66
N ALA A 31 52.01 -36.02 7.81
CA ALA A 31 52.05 -37.28 8.58
C ALA A 31 51.58 -36.95 10.01
N THR A 32 50.45 -37.49 10.45
CA THR A 32 50.21 -37.94 11.84
C THR A 32 48.93 -38.76 11.89
N GLU A 33 49.03 -40.00 12.36
CA GLU A 33 47.90 -40.84 12.76
C GLU A 33 47.62 -40.58 14.25
N GLU A 34 46.35 -40.67 14.66
CA GLU A 34 45.96 -41.43 15.86
C GLU A 34 44.48 -41.82 15.75
N GLU A 35 44.17 -43.03 16.24
CA GLU A 35 42.84 -43.66 16.26
C GLU A 35 41.97 -42.96 17.36
N GLU A 36 40.66 -43.17 17.53
CA GLU A 36 39.88 -44.41 17.45
C GLU A 36 38.36 -44.13 17.33
N GLN A 37 37.59 -45.21 17.24
CA GLN A 37 36.20 -45.30 16.79
C GLN A 37 35.17 -45.25 17.94
N GLU A 38 34.03 -44.57 17.76
CA GLU A 38 32.75 -45.12 18.28
C GLU A 38 31.52 -44.68 17.46
N VAL A 39 30.51 -45.56 17.45
CA VAL A 39 29.30 -45.47 16.61
C VAL A 39 28.11 -45.12 17.50
N HIS A 40 27.38 -44.06 17.19
CA HIS A 40 26.04 -43.88 17.74
C HIS A 40 25.05 -43.33 16.70
N THR A 41 24.19 -44.25 16.26
CA THR A 41 22.79 -44.06 15.85
C THR A 41 22.30 -42.63 15.60
N GLU A 42 22.01 -42.34 14.33
CA GLU A 42 21.04 -41.31 13.95
C GLU A 42 19.67 -41.68 14.54
N GLU A 43 19.15 -40.88 15.47
CA GLU A 43 17.71 -40.88 15.76
C GLU A 43 17.00 -40.14 14.62
N LYS A 44 16.64 -40.93 13.60
CA LYS A 44 15.69 -40.55 12.57
C LYS A 44 14.33 -40.38 13.24
N HIS A 45 14.01 -39.15 13.61
CA HIS A 45 12.65 -38.76 14.01
C HIS A 45 11.72 -38.90 12.80
N ASP A 46 11.20 -40.12 12.60
CA ASP A 46 10.01 -40.35 11.82
C ASP A 46 8.81 -39.81 12.62
N HIS A 47 8.44 -38.55 12.36
CA HIS A 47 7.06 -38.12 12.59
C HIS A 47 6.22 -38.71 11.46
N GLU A 48 5.57 -39.83 11.78
CA GLU A 48 4.57 -40.45 10.90
C GLU A 48 3.32 -39.54 10.79
N GLN A 49 2.60 -39.72 9.68
CA GLN A 49 1.55 -38.83 9.21
C GLN A 49 0.20 -39.02 9.94
N ASP A 50 -0.70 -38.07 9.69
CA ASP A 50 -2.16 -38.21 9.72
C ASP A 50 -2.81 -38.49 11.09
N GLU A 51 -2.74 -37.51 12.01
CA GLU A 51 -3.92 -37.17 12.81
C GLU A 51 -4.61 -35.96 12.14
N GLU A 52 -5.93 -36.07 11.86
CA GLU A 52 -6.76 -34.89 11.65
C GLU A 52 -6.76 -34.13 12.99
N GLU A 53 -5.86 -33.16 13.17
CA GLU A 53 -5.91 -32.30 14.36
C GLU A 53 -7.29 -31.66 14.42
N ASN A 54 -8.03 -31.94 15.48
CA ASN A 54 -9.33 -31.37 15.71
C ASN A 54 -9.16 -29.91 16.17
N LEU A 55 -8.90 -29.02 15.22
CA LEU A 55 -8.68 -27.57 15.40
C LEU A 55 -9.90 -26.84 16.00
N GLU A 56 -11.01 -27.52 16.22
CA GLU A 56 -12.24 -26.98 16.81
C GLU A 56 -12.12 -26.78 18.31
N ALA A 57 -11.77 -25.55 18.69
CA ALA A 57 -11.84 -25.04 20.05
C ALA A 57 -13.02 -24.06 20.21
N PRO A 58 -13.47 -23.74 21.45
CA PRO A 58 -14.37 -22.63 21.69
C PRO A 58 -13.79 -21.33 21.13
N VAL A 59 -14.64 -20.48 20.55
CA VAL A 59 -14.25 -19.13 20.12
C VAL A 59 -14.14 -18.23 21.35
N GLY A 60 -13.02 -17.50 21.46
CA GLY A 60 -12.71 -16.61 22.57
C GLY A 60 -11.40 -15.84 22.42
N VAL A 61 -10.90 -15.72 21.19
CA VAL A 61 -9.76 -14.89 20.80
C VAL A 61 -10.27 -13.83 19.82
N GLU A 62 -9.95 -12.58 20.09
CA GLU A 62 -10.11 -11.46 19.15
C GLU A 62 -8.80 -11.30 18.37
N ILE A 63 -8.87 -11.02 17.06
CA ILE A 63 -7.70 -10.66 16.27
C ILE A 63 -7.75 -9.15 16.05
N GLU A 64 -6.77 -8.44 16.63
CA GLU A 64 -6.53 -7.02 16.40
C GLU A 64 -5.47 -6.83 15.29
N GLY A 65 -5.48 -5.67 14.62
CA GLY A 65 -4.51 -5.31 13.56
C GLY A 65 -4.92 -5.65 12.12
N VAL A 66 -6.11 -6.24 11.92
CA VAL A 66 -6.66 -6.46 10.57
C VAL A 66 -6.96 -5.11 9.93
N ALA A 67 -6.39 -4.84 8.77
CA ALA A 67 -6.71 -3.66 7.97
C ALA A 67 -8.02 -3.87 7.19
N ASP A 68 -8.64 -2.79 6.75
CA ASP A 68 -9.77 -2.84 5.81
C ASP A 68 -9.37 -3.56 4.51
N HIS A 69 -8.20 -3.17 3.95
CA HIS A 69 -7.52 -3.87 2.88
C HIS A 69 -5.99 -3.66 2.95
N TYR A 70 -5.28 -4.37 2.08
CA TYR A 70 -3.83 -4.35 1.91
C TYR A 70 -3.48 -4.21 0.42
N HIS A 71 -2.29 -3.68 0.10
CA HIS A 71 -1.69 -3.77 -1.24
C HIS A 71 -0.92 -5.09 -1.38
N THR A 72 -0.70 -5.54 -2.62
CA THR A 72 0.10 -6.74 -2.86
C THR A 72 1.56 -6.52 -2.42
N GLY A 73 1.99 -7.29 -1.42
CA GLY A 73 3.32 -7.21 -0.81
C GLY A 73 3.35 -6.50 0.54
N ASP A 74 2.23 -5.95 1.02
CA ASP A 74 2.15 -5.32 2.34
C ASP A 74 2.47 -6.29 3.47
N THR A 75 3.05 -5.76 4.54
CA THR A 75 3.22 -6.53 5.77
C THR A 75 1.90 -6.58 6.55
N ILE A 76 1.42 -7.79 6.79
CA ILE A 76 0.26 -8.06 7.65
C ILE A 76 0.77 -8.24 9.08
N GLU A 77 0.38 -7.39 10.01
CA GLU A 77 0.69 -7.51 11.43
C GLU A 77 -0.60 -7.71 12.24
N LEU A 78 -0.73 -8.86 12.91
CA LEU A 78 -1.94 -9.23 13.68
C LEU A 78 -1.56 -9.59 15.12
N THR A 79 -2.46 -9.32 16.07
CA THR A 79 -2.32 -9.74 17.48
C THR A 79 -3.56 -10.51 17.94
N ALA A 80 -3.34 -11.70 18.48
CA ALA A 80 -4.36 -12.53 19.10
C ALA A 80 -4.56 -12.15 20.58
N VAL A 81 -5.75 -11.63 20.91
CA VAL A 81 -6.09 -11.08 22.22
C VAL A 81 -7.14 -11.95 22.92
N LEU A 82 -6.93 -12.23 24.21
CA LEU A 82 -7.85 -12.99 25.07
C LEU A 82 -8.68 -12.04 25.95
N GLU A 83 -10.00 -12.28 26.04
CA GLU A 83 -10.87 -11.55 27.00
C GLU A 83 -10.44 -11.77 28.47
N GLU A 84 -9.99 -12.99 28.82
CA GLU A 84 -9.48 -13.34 30.14
C GLU A 84 -8.02 -13.81 30.03
N ALA A 85 -7.14 -13.18 30.81
CA ALA A 85 -5.71 -13.49 30.81
C ALA A 85 -5.43 -14.96 31.20
N SER A 86 -4.62 -15.64 30.38
CA SER A 86 -4.19 -17.03 30.57
C SER A 86 -2.69 -17.11 30.88
N ASP A 87 -2.28 -18.18 31.54
CA ASP A 87 -0.86 -18.55 31.67
C ASP A 87 -0.35 -19.34 30.43
N LEU A 88 -1.26 -19.74 29.52
CA LEU A 88 -0.94 -20.40 28.25
C LEU A 88 -0.38 -19.41 27.23
N ASN A 89 0.63 -19.82 26.47
CA ASN A 89 1.33 -18.99 25.48
C ASN A 89 1.76 -19.75 24.21
N HIS A 90 1.28 -20.98 24.02
CA HIS A 90 1.60 -21.81 22.85
C HIS A 90 0.57 -21.57 21.75
N TRP A 91 0.82 -20.54 20.95
CA TRP A 91 -0.04 -20.15 19.84
C TRP A 91 0.36 -20.89 18.56
N HIS A 92 -0.62 -21.11 17.69
CA HIS A 92 -0.42 -21.50 16.30
C HIS A 92 -1.35 -20.66 15.43
N TRP A 93 -0.80 -20.12 14.35
CA TRP A 93 -1.58 -19.42 13.33
C TRP A 93 -1.83 -20.36 12.14
N PHE A 94 -3.03 -20.27 11.59
CA PHE A 94 -3.48 -21.09 10.46
C PHE A 94 -3.99 -20.19 9.34
N SER A 95 -3.77 -20.60 8.09
CA SER A 95 -4.40 -19.98 6.93
C SER A 95 -5.15 -20.99 6.07
N ARG A 96 -6.07 -20.51 5.24
CA ARG A 96 -6.63 -21.26 4.11
C ARG A 96 -7.05 -20.31 2.99
N GLU A 97 -7.00 -20.81 1.76
CA GLU A 97 -7.77 -20.22 0.67
C GLU A 97 -9.25 -20.62 0.81
N SER A 98 -10.18 -19.82 0.27
CA SER A 98 -11.63 -20.01 0.44
C SER A 98 -12.11 -21.43 0.08
N GLU A 99 -12.92 -22.02 0.96
CA GLU A 99 -13.39 -23.43 0.94
C GLU A 99 -12.27 -24.51 1.05
N GLY A 100 -11.02 -24.13 1.34
CA GLY A 100 -9.87 -25.01 1.54
C GLY A 100 -9.78 -25.66 2.94
N GLU A 101 -8.76 -26.51 3.11
CA GLU A 101 -8.35 -27.06 4.41
C GLU A 101 -7.44 -26.06 5.15
N TRP A 102 -7.47 -26.07 6.48
CA TRP A 102 -6.61 -25.20 7.30
C TRP A 102 -5.17 -25.73 7.32
N GLU A 103 -4.21 -24.90 6.91
CA GLU A 103 -2.78 -25.19 6.97
C GLU A 103 -2.10 -24.37 8.08
N VAL A 104 -1.14 -24.96 8.80
CA VAL A 104 -0.39 -24.27 9.86
C VAL A 104 0.71 -23.37 9.28
N ILE A 105 0.73 -22.11 9.71
CA ILE A 105 1.72 -21.12 9.26
C ILE A 105 3.01 -21.30 10.08
N SER A 106 3.97 -21.99 9.47
CA SER A 106 5.23 -22.36 10.12
C SER A 106 6.02 -21.15 10.65
N GLY A 107 6.41 -21.19 11.92
CA GLY A 107 7.22 -20.16 12.57
C GLY A 107 6.43 -19.05 13.27
N GLN A 108 5.09 -19.06 13.17
CA GLN A 108 4.20 -18.14 13.87
C GLN A 108 3.65 -18.80 15.14
N GLU A 109 4.48 -18.86 16.19
CA GLU A 109 4.19 -19.58 17.44
C GLU A 109 3.86 -18.65 18.63
N SER A 110 3.50 -17.39 18.36
CA SER A 110 3.28 -16.34 19.37
C SER A 110 1.92 -15.67 19.25
N GLU A 111 1.55 -14.85 20.24
CA GLU A 111 0.32 -14.03 20.19
C GLU A 111 0.36 -12.98 19.06
N ALA A 112 1.55 -12.61 18.58
CA ALA A 112 1.74 -11.80 17.39
C ALA A 112 1.99 -12.67 16.15
N PHE A 113 1.48 -12.19 15.01
CA PHE A 113 1.69 -12.74 13.67
C PHE A 113 2.22 -11.67 12.73
N THR A 114 3.15 -12.06 11.86
CA THR A 114 3.64 -11.22 10.76
C THR A 114 3.61 -12.02 9.45
N GLY A 115 2.94 -11.50 8.42
CA GLY A 115 2.82 -12.11 7.09
C GLY A 115 3.01 -11.10 5.95
N GLU A 116 2.88 -11.56 4.71
CA GLU A 116 2.94 -10.74 3.49
C GLU A 116 1.65 -10.93 2.69
N ALA A 117 0.98 -9.83 2.33
CA ALA A 117 -0.27 -9.81 1.57
C ALA A 117 -0.02 -10.28 0.12
N THR A 118 -0.24 -11.57 -0.11
CA THR A 118 0.10 -12.25 -1.39
C THR A 118 -1.06 -13.00 -2.03
N VAL A 119 -2.16 -13.22 -1.29
CA VAL A 119 -3.35 -13.95 -1.73
C VAL A 119 -4.58 -13.21 -1.23
N ASN A 120 -5.38 -12.67 -2.15
CA ASN A 120 -6.65 -12.02 -1.84
C ASN A 120 -7.69 -13.05 -1.39
N GLY A 121 -8.44 -12.76 -0.33
CA GLY A 121 -9.39 -13.69 0.27
C GLY A 121 -8.74 -14.82 1.07
N LEU A 122 -7.49 -14.65 1.51
CA LEU A 122 -6.84 -15.60 2.42
C LEU A 122 -7.46 -15.46 3.82
N GLU A 123 -8.07 -16.53 4.32
CA GLU A 123 -8.57 -16.55 5.70
C GLU A 123 -7.43 -16.92 6.65
N ILE A 124 -7.30 -16.20 7.76
CA ILE A 124 -6.31 -16.42 8.82
C ILE A 124 -7.04 -16.61 10.16
N LYS A 125 -6.57 -17.54 11.01
CA LYS A 125 -7.05 -17.67 12.40
C LYS A 125 -5.93 -17.99 13.38
N ALA A 126 -6.13 -17.64 14.65
CA ALA A 126 -5.24 -17.98 15.75
C ALA A 126 -5.86 -19.08 16.64
N VAL A 127 -5.04 -20.03 17.10
CA VAL A 127 -5.44 -21.08 18.03
C VAL A 127 -4.41 -21.16 19.17
N LEU A 128 -4.89 -21.14 20.42
CA LEU A 128 -4.08 -21.29 21.62
C LEU A 128 -4.17 -22.72 22.14
N TYR A 129 -3.04 -23.37 22.30
CA TYR A 129 -2.93 -24.77 22.75
C TYR A 129 -2.62 -24.85 24.26
N ASN A 130 -3.07 -25.93 24.89
CA ASN A 130 -2.81 -26.23 26.31
C ASN A 130 -1.50 -27.04 26.52
N ASP A 131 -1.15 -27.31 27.78
CA ASP A 131 0.04 -28.11 28.16
C ASP A 131 0.06 -29.52 27.53
N ASP A 132 -1.12 -30.13 27.33
CA ASP A 132 -1.30 -31.45 26.72
C ASP A 132 -1.29 -31.41 25.18
N HIS A 133 -1.04 -30.23 24.59
CA HIS A 133 -1.05 -29.95 23.13
C HIS A 133 -2.42 -30.16 22.47
N GLU A 134 -3.51 -29.90 23.21
CA GLU A 134 -4.86 -29.83 22.65
C GLU A 134 -5.28 -28.35 22.44
N PRO A 135 -6.01 -28.01 21.36
CA PRO A 135 -6.62 -26.68 21.16
C PRO A 135 -7.53 -26.27 22.35
N SER A 136 -7.21 -25.14 22.97
CA SER A 136 -7.92 -24.62 24.15
C SER A 136 -8.94 -23.54 23.81
N VAL A 137 -8.60 -22.63 22.91
CA VAL A 137 -9.47 -21.53 22.43
C VAL A 137 -8.97 -21.07 21.06
N GLN A 138 -9.87 -20.59 20.19
CA GLN A 138 -9.54 -20.06 18.87
C GLN A 138 -10.21 -18.70 18.59
N SER A 139 -9.79 -18.04 17.52
CA SER A 139 -10.50 -16.90 16.94
C SER A 139 -11.58 -17.36 15.94
N GLU A 140 -12.47 -16.45 15.57
CA GLU A 140 -13.09 -16.51 14.23
C GLU A 140 -12.00 -16.26 13.16
N PRO A 141 -12.19 -16.72 11.90
CA PRO A 141 -11.29 -16.35 10.82
C PRO A 141 -11.43 -14.85 10.48
N VAL A 142 -10.31 -14.23 10.12
CA VAL A 142 -10.24 -12.91 9.50
C VAL A 142 -9.79 -13.06 8.05
N GLU A 143 -10.26 -12.20 7.15
CA GLU A 143 -9.98 -12.29 5.72
C GLU A 143 -8.96 -11.21 5.31
N VAL A 144 -7.91 -11.61 4.59
CA VAL A 144 -6.97 -10.67 3.96
C VAL A 144 -7.59 -10.20 2.65
N VAL A 145 -8.14 -8.99 2.66
CA VAL A 145 -8.61 -8.30 1.45
C VAL A 145 -7.42 -7.58 0.82
N ILE A 146 -7.17 -7.84 -0.46
CA ILE A 146 -6.15 -7.12 -1.24
C ILE A 146 -6.84 -6.25 -2.29
N ASP A 147 -6.50 -4.96 -2.33
CA ASP A 147 -6.95 -4.00 -3.33
C ASP A 147 -5.78 -3.16 -3.86
N ASP A 148 -5.38 -3.42 -5.10
CA ASP A 148 -4.26 -2.76 -5.78
C ASP A 148 -4.79 -1.78 -6.83
N HIS A 149 -5.42 -0.70 -6.37
CA HIS A 149 -6.23 0.20 -7.19
C HIS A 149 -5.48 0.90 -8.35
N HIS A 150 -4.15 0.99 -8.31
CA HIS A 150 -3.33 1.48 -9.43
C HIS A 150 -3.18 0.50 -10.60
N GLY A 151 -3.68 -0.72 -10.44
CA GLY A 151 -3.50 -1.82 -11.37
C GLY A 151 -2.05 -2.34 -11.40
N HIS A 152 -1.90 -3.62 -11.73
CA HIS A 152 -0.58 -4.26 -11.85
C HIS A 152 0.00 -4.28 -13.27
N ASP A 153 -0.80 -3.93 -14.28
CA ASP A 153 -0.35 -3.95 -15.66
C ASP A 153 0.42 -2.67 -16.04
N GLU A 154 1.22 -2.77 -17.11
CA GLU A 154 2.10 -1.68 -17.54
C GLU A 154 1.32 -0.43 -18.00
N GLU A 155 0.10 -0.57 -18.52
CA GLU A 155 -0.71 0.56 -19.00
C GLU A 155 -1.28 1.36 -17.82
N SER A 156 -1.94 0.70 -16.87
CA SER A 156 -2.47 1.33 -15.64
C SER A 156 -1.35 2.04 -14.84
N GLN A 157 -0.20 1.37 -14.69
CA GLN A 157 0.98 1.94 -14.04
C GLN A 157 1.63 3.11 -14.79
N GLN A 158 1.46 3.24 -16.11
CA GLN A 158 1.88 4.43 -16.86
C GLN A 158 0.85 5.56 -16.72
N ILE A 159 -0.44 5.26 -16.76
CA ILE A 159 -1.53 6.22 -16.57
C ILE A 159 -1.40 6.90 -15.20
N TYR A 160 -1.26 6.12 -14.12
CA TYR A 160 -1.09 6.61 -12.75
C TYR A 160 0.11 7.58 -12.61
N LYS A 161 1.19 7.31 -13.34
CA LYS A 161 2.42 8.13 -13.38
C LYS A 161 2.33 9.33 -14.34
N GLY A 162 1.16 9.58 -14.92
CA GLY A 162 0.89 10.71 -15.81
C GLY A 162 1.38 10.52 -17.25
N TYR A 163 1.49 9.28 -17.74
CA TYR A 163 1.97 8.94 -19.09
C TYR A 163 0.87 8.27 -19.93
N PHE A 164 -0.01 9.08 -20.51
CA PHE A 164 -1.15 8.64 -21.32
C PHE A 164 -1.34 9.50 -22.59
N GLU A 165 -2.05 8.95 -23.58
CA GLU A 165 -2.50 9.63 -24.80
C GLU A 165 -3.85 10.35 -24.57
N ASP A 166 -4.06 11.50 -25.22
CA ASP A 166 -5.30 12.29 -25.12
C ASP A 166 -6.56 11.49 -25.49
N SER A 167 -6.41 10.43 -26.31
CA SER A 167 -7.49 9.54 -26.74
C SER A 167 -7.83 8.41 -25.76
N GLN A 168 -7.10 8.28 -24.65
CA GLN A 168 -7.44 7.40 -23.53
C GLN A 168 -8.28 8.11 -22.46
N VAL A 169 -8.38 9.45 -22.51
CA VAL A 169 -9.14 10.24 -21.52
C VAL A 169 -10.63 10.26 -21.90
N GLU A 170 -11.49 9.89 -20.95
CA GLU A 170 -12.95 9.88 -21.07
C GLU A 170 -13.61 10.80 -20.02
N ASP A 171 -14.83 11.27 -20.28
CA ASP A 171 -15.61 12.04 -19.30
C ASP A 171 -15.99 11.15 -18.09
N ARG A 172 -15.96 11.72 -16.88
CA ARG A 172 -16.36 11.07 -15.61
C ARG A 172 -17.59 11.73 -14.99
N GLU A 173 -18.38 10.96 -14.23
CA GLU A 173 -19.55 11.47 -13.50
C GLU A 173 -19.18 11.77 -12.04
N LEU A 174 -19.93 12.63 -11.33
CA LEU A 174 -19.59 12.98 -9.94
C LEU A 174 -19.69 11.78 -8.98
N SER A 175 -20.44 10.74 -9.38
CA SER A 175 -20.55 9.47 -8.66
C SER A 175 -19.23 8.72 -8.53
N ASP A 176 -18.26 8.97 -9.42
CA ASP A 176 -16.92 8.41 -9.34
C ASP A 176 -16.17 8.85 -8.06
N TRP A 177 -16.64 9.90 -7.39
CA TRP A 177 -16.15 10.36 -6.09
C TRP A 177 -17.22 10.25 -4.97
N GLU A 178 -18.30 9.50 -5.18
CA GLU A 178 -19.36 9.32 -4.18
C GLU A 178 -18.79 8.64 -2.91
N GLY A 179 -19.05 9.22 -1.74
CA GLY A 179 -18.47 8.73 -0.49
C GLY A 179 -18.34 9.80 0.60
N ASP A 180 -17.68 9.39 1.68
CA ASP A 180 -17.41 10.19 2.87
C ASP A 180 -15.89 10.33 3.04
N TRP A 181 -15.35 11.54 3.00
CA TRP A 181 -13.94 11.79 2.74
C TRP A 181 -13.30 12.66 3.82
N GLN A 182 -12.13 12.28 4.33
CA GLN A 182 -11.38 13.00 5.37
C GLN A 182 -10.08 13.60 4.81
N SER A 183 -9.73 14.81 5.25
CA SER A 183 -8.46 15.46 4.88
C SER A 183 -7.27 14.77 5.56
N VAL A 184 -6.16 14.60 4.83
CA VAL A 184 -4.90 14.07 5.38
C VAL A 184 -4.10 15.11 6.19
N TYR A 185 -4.46 16.40 6.11
CA TYR A 185 -3.70 17.47 6.73
C TYR A 185 -3.57 17.37 8.27
N PRO A 186 -4.59 16.95 9.04
CA PRO A 186 -4.46 16.72 10.48
C PRO A 186 -3.38 15.67 10.83
N TYR A 187 -3.26 14.62 10.01
CA TYR A 187 -2.26 13.55 10.18
C TYR A 187 -0.83 14.01 9.85
N LEU A 188 -0.67 14.93 8.89
CA LEU A 188 0.60 15.62 8.67
C LEU A 188 0.99 16.48 9.89
N LEU A 189 0.02 17.20 10.48
CA LEU A 189 0.25 18.11 11.60
C LEU A 189 0.53 17.40 12.94
N SER A 190 -0.04 16.22 13.17
CA SER A 190 0.30 15.37 14.32
C SER A 190 1.68 14.72 14.20
N GLY A 191 2.18 14.54 12.97
CA GLY A 191 3.38 13.78 12.66
C GLY A 191 3.12 12.29 12.40
N ASP A 192 1.85 11.90 12.19
CA ASP A 192 1.48 10.52 11.90
C ASP A 192 1.94 10.07 10.50
N LEU A 193 2.18 11.01 9.57
CA LEU A 193 2.70 10.73 8.23
C LEU A 193 4.24 10.79 8.14
N ASP A 194 4.96 10.89 9.25
CA ASP A 194 6.42 11.11 9.21
C ASP A 194 7.17 9.91 8.61
N GLU A 195 6.69 8.68 8.82
CA GLU A 195 7.26 7.47 8.21
C GLU A 195 7.06 7.42 6.68
N VAL A 196 5.99 8.03 6.16
CA VAL A 196 5.78 8.20 4.71
C VAL A 196 6.85 9.11 4.10
N PHE A 197 7.23 10.18 4.80
CA PHE A 197 8.27 11.10 4.33
C PHE A 197 9.69 10.52 4.50
N GLU A 198 9.93 9.71 5.53
CA GLU A 198 11.16 8.94 5.67
C GLU A 198 11.30 7.95 4.49
N HIS A 199 10.26 7.16 4.21
CA HIS A 199 10.26 6.20 3.10
C HIS A 199 10.48 6.87 1.74
N LYS A 200 9.75 7.96 1.43
CA LYS A 200 9.95 8.72 0.17
C LYS A 200 11.35 9.32 0.05
N ALA A 201 12.06 9.56 1.16
CA ALA A 201 13.44 10.03 1.15
C ALA A 201 14.50 8.91 0.93
N GLU A 202 14.13 7.63 0.99
CA GLU A 202 15.06 6.51 0.77
C GLU A 202 15.49 6.41 -0.70
N ASP A 203 14.53 6.53 -1.63
CA ASP A 203 14.73 6.46 -3.09
C ASP A 203 14.47 7.82 -3.81
N GLY A 204 14.13 8.88 -3.06
CA GLY A 204 13.77 10.20 -3.57
C GLY A 204 14.92 11.18 -3.84
N ASP A 205 14.57 12.36 -4.36
CA ASP A 205 15.49 13.47 -4.66
C ASP A 205 15.58 14.53 -3.54
N MET A 206 14.78 14.38 -2.47
CA MET A 206 14.60 15.34 -1.36
C MET A 206 14.79 14.66 0.00
N THR A 207 15.14 15.41 1.06
CA THR A 207 15.16 14.85 2.43
C THR A 207 13.75 14.69 3.02
N GLU A 208 13.62 13.90 4.09
CA GLU A 208 12.39 13.78 4.89
C GLU A 208 11.79 15.16 5.23
N GLU A 209 12.62 16.10 5.71
CA GLU A 209 12.15 17.44 6.08
C GLU A 209 11.75 18.30 4.86
N GLU A 210 12.43 18.13 3.73
CA GLU A 210 12.08 18.80 2.47
C GLU A 210 10.77 18.24 1.89
N TYR A 211 10.55 16.92 1.95
CA TYR A 211 9.26 16.30 1.62
C TYR A 211 8.17 16.79 2.54
N LYS A 212 8.39 16.80 3.86
CA LYS A 212 7.41 17.30 4.83
C LYS A 212 7.06 18.77 4.59
N GLU A 213 8.02 19.65 4.26
CA GLU A 213 7.73 21.05 3.89
C GLU A 213 6.91 21.15 2.59
N TYR A 214 7.22 20.34 1.58
CA TYR A 214 6.46 20.26 0.32
C TYR A 214 5.01 19.79 0.52
N TYR A 215 4.82 18.66 1.22
CA TYR A 215 3.49 18.12 1.54
C TYR A 215 2.71 19.00 2.52
N THR A 216 3.38 19.78 3.39
CA THR A 216 2.69 20.78 4.23
C THR A 216 1.95 21.80 3.37
N ILE A 217 2.61 22.33 2.32
CA ILE A 217 2.00 23.30 1.39
C ILE A 217 0.93 22.62 0.53
N GLY A 218 1.19 21.38 0.10
CA GLY A 218 0.25 20.57 -0.68
C GLY A 218 -1.07 20.34 0.06
N TYR A 219 -1.02 19.84 1.29
CA TYR A 219 -2.20 19.40 2.03
C TYR A 219 -2.92 20.50 2.82
N GLU A 220 -2.31 21.69 3.03
CA GLU A 220 -2.90 22.76 3.86
C GLU A 220 -4.34 23.11 3.45
N THR A 221 -5.29 22.86 4.36
CA THR A 221 -6.70 23.22 4.21
C THR A 221 -7.40 23.34 5.57
N ASP A 222 -8.45 24.17 5.61
CA ASP A 222 -9.40 24.26 6.73
C ASP A 222 -10.65 23.37 6.49
N THR A 223 -10.79 22.75 5.30
CA THR A 223 -11.86 21.78 5.00
C THR A 223 -11.45 20.39 5.50
N GLU A 224 -12.03 19.99 6.63
CA GLU A 224 -11.64 18.80 7.38
C GLU A 224 -12.22 17.51 6.78
N ARG A 225 -13.41 17.60 6.18
CA ARG A 225 -14.20 16.49 5.65
C ARG A 225 -15.07 16.94 4.48
N ILE A 226 -15.35 16.03 3.55
CA ILE A 226 -16.24 16.23 2.40
C ILE A 226 -17.17 15.01 2.27
N ILE A 227 -18.48 15.24 2.08
CA ILE A 227 -19.42 14.18 1.68
C ILE A 227 -19.89 14.44 0.25
N ILE A 228 -19.88 13.41 -0.58
CA ILE A 228 -20.39 13.43 -1.95
C ILE A 228 -21.48 12.35 -2.03
N GLU A 229 -22.73 12.75 -2.29
CA GLU A 229 -23.89 11.84 -2.36
C GLU A 229 -24.97 12.45 -3.28
N ASP A 230 -25.63 11.65 -4.12
CA ASP A 230 -26.79 12.06 -4.94
C ASP A 230 -26.54 13.34 -5.79
N GLY A 231 -25.29 13.55 -6.25
CA GLY A 231 -24.87 14.72 -7.03
C GLY A 231 -24.66 16.01 -6.23
N ASN A 232 -24.68 15.94 -4.89
CA ASN A 232 -24.37 17.04 -3.99
C ASN A 232 -22.98 16.85 -3.38
N VAL A 233 -22.28 17.95 -3.14
CA VAL A 233 -21.02 17.99 -2.40
C VAL A 233 -21.22 18.84 -1.15
N THR A 234 -20.81 18.31 0.00
CA THR A 234 -20.94 18.96 1.31
C THR A 234 -19.57 19.13 1.95
N PHE A 235 -19.16 20.37 2.18
CA PHE A 235 -17.90 20.74 2.83
C PHE A 235 -18.13 20.91 4.33
N PHE A 236 -17.21 20.38 5.15
CA PHE A 236 -17.15 20.61 6.59
C PHE A 236 -15.88 21.40 6.92
N GLU A 237 -16.06 22.62 7.42
CA GLU A 237 -14.98 23.57 7.70
C GLU A 237 -15.21 24.19 9.08
N ASN A 238 -14.21 24.09 9.98
CA ASN A 238 -14.23 24.72 11.31
C ASN A 238 -15.47 24.41 12.18
N GLY A 239 -16.18 23.31 11.90
CA GLY A 239 -17.42 22.89 12.56
C GLY A 239 -18.73 23.47 12.00
N ASP A 240 -18.68 24.23 10.90
CA ASP A 240 -19.82 24.57 10.07
C ASP A 240 -19.91 23.61 8.86
N GLU A 241 -21.10 23.47 8.25
CA GLU A 241 -21.35 22.63 7.07
C GLU A 241 -22.01 23.44 5.94
N TYR A 242 -21.54 23.28 4.71
CA TYR A 242 -22.05 23.94 3.51
C TYR A 242 -22.25 22.91 2.40
N SER A 243 -23.32 23.03 1.60
CA SER A 243 -23.67 22.00 0.60
C SER A 243 -24.22 22.60 -0.69
N GLY A 244 -23.98 21.93 -1.82
CA GLY A 244 -24.49 22.32 -3.13
C GLY A 244 -24.53 21.18 -4.15
N GLU A 245 -25.49 21.25 -5.07
CA GLU A 245 -25.60 20.39 -6.26
C GLU A 245 -24.60 20.87 -7.32
N TYR A 246 -23.82 19.94 -7.86
CA TYR A 246 -22.80 20.21 -8.90
C TYR A 246 -23.16 19.49 -10.21
N LYS A 247 -22.69 20.03 -11.34
CA LYS A 247 -22.75 19.38 -12.66
C LYS A 247 -21.42 19.46 -13.38
N SER A 248 -21.09 18.41 -14.13
CA SER A 248 -19.86 18.36 -14.93
C SER A 248 -19.77 19.51 -15.93
N ASP A 249 -18.62 20.18 -15.95
CA ASP A 249 -18.15 21.14 -16.94
C ASP A 249 -16.98 20.56 -17.77
N GLY A 250 -16.96 19.22 -17.89
CA GLY A 250 -15.96 18.46 -18.63
C GLY A 250 -14.64 18.32 -17.87
N TYR A 251 -13.54 18.19 -18.63
CA TYR A 251 -12.20 17.98 -18.10
C TYR A 251 -11.15 18.80 -18.86
N GLU A 252 -9.98 18.98 -18.23
CA GLU A 252 -8.80 19.62 -18.83
C GLU A 252 -7.57 18.75 -18.61
N ILE A 253 -6.75 18.55 -19.64
CA ILE A 253 -5.51 17.76 -19.52
C ILE A 253 -4.32 18.71 -19.32
N LEU A 254 -3.69 18.62 -18.15
CA LEU A 254 -2.51 19.39 -17.78
C LEU A 254 -1.22 18.68 -18.25
N THR A 255 -0.13 19.45 -18.39
CA THR A 255 1.21 18.93 -18.68
C THR A 255 2.20 19.68 -17.81
N TYR A 256 2.87 18.96 -16.92
CA TYR A 256 3.75 19.54 -15.90
C TYR A 256 5.18 19.72 -16.43
N GLU A 257 6.02 20.48 -15.71
CA GLU A 257 7.39 20.80 -16.16
C GLU A 257 8.29 19.56 -16.31
N ALA A 258 8.06 18.52 -15.49
CA ALA A 258 8.75 17.23 -15.60
C ALA A 258 8.30 16.38 -16.81
N GLY A 259 7.22 16.76 -17.49
CA GLY A 259 6.70 16.10 -18.69
C GLY A 259 5.66 15.00 -18.44
N ASN A 260 5.40 14.65 -17.18
CA ASN A 260 4.19 13.93 -16.77
C ASN A 260 2.95 14.84 -16.91
N ARG A 261 1.78 14.21 -16.87
CA ARG A 261 0.47 14.82 -17.14
C ARG A 261 -0.51 14.49 -16.01
N GLY A 262 -1.62 15.21 -15.98
CA GLY A 262 -2.76 14.92 -15.10
C GLY A 262 -4.04 15.40 -15.76
N VAL A 263 -5.19 14.90 -15.30
CA VAL A 263 -6.51 15.35 -15.75
C VAL A 263 -7.21 16.04 -14.58
N ARG A 264 -7.82 17.20 -14.86
CA ARG A 264 -8.72 17.89 -13.94
C ARG A 264 -10.15 17.64 -14.39
N PHE A 265 -10.94 16.95 -13.59
CA PHE A 265 -12.38 16.77 -13.82
C PHE A 265 -13.13 17.89 -13.11
N ILE A 266 -13.86 18.71 -13.88
CA ILE A 266 -14.36 20.01 -13.45
C ILE A 266 -15.88 19.93 -13.26
N PHE A 267 -16.37 20.50 -12.16
CA PHE A 267 -17.79 20.61 -11.89
C PHE A 267 -18.16 22.06 -11.51
N GLU A 268 -19.28 22.55 -12.05
CA GLU A 268 -19.87 23.85 -11.75
C GLU A 268 -21.06 23.71 -10.78
N LEU A 269 -21.13 24.61 -9.79
CA LEU A 269 -22.23 24.72 -8.83
C LEU A 269 -23.51 25.18 -9.54
N VAL A 270 -24.63 24.48 -9.31
CA VAL A 270 -25.92 24.80 -9.96
C VAL A 270 -27.05 25.21 -9.00
N ASP A 271 -27.00 24.77 -7.74
CA ASP A 271 -27.86 25.18 -6.62
C ASP A 271 -27.11 24.87 -5.31
N GLY A 272 -27.26 25.66 -4.25
CA GLY A 272 -26.49 25.44 -3.02
C GLY A 272 -26.47 26.63 -2.06
N ALA A 273 -25.63 26.52 -1.02
CA ALA A 273 -25.34 27.62 -0.10
C ALA A 273 -24.51 28.74 -0.78
N ASP A 274 -24.63 29.98 -0.31
CA ASP A 274 -23.88 31.14 -0.85
C ASP A 274 -22.36 31.01 -0.60
N GLU A 275 -21.97 30.14 0.35
CA GLU A 275 -20.60 29.81 0.73
C GLU A 275 -19.94 28.74 -0.15
N MET A 276 -20.70 28.01 -0.98
CA MET A 276 -20.13 26.97 -1.84
C MET A 276 -19.35 27.59 -3.02
N PRO A 277 -18.17 27.04 -3.38
CA PRO A 277 -17.36 27.56 -4.49
C PRO A 277 -18.04 27.32 -5.84
N GLN A 278 -18.00 28.31 -6.76
CA GLN A 278 -18.65 28.16 -8.07
C GLN A 278 -18.10 26.97 -8.87
N TYR A 279 -16.81 26.62 -8.70
CA TYR A 279 -16.17 25.47 -9.34
C TYR A 279 -15.42 24.62 -8.33
N ILE A 280 -15.47 23.30 -8.56
CA ILE A 280 -14.57 22.31 -7.96
C ILE A 280 -13.88 21.50 -9.08
N GLN A 281 -12.66 21.05 -8.83
CA GLN A 281 -11.87 20.25 -9.76
C GLN A 281 -11.20 19.09 -9.04
N PHE A 282 -11.45 17.86 -9.49
CA PHE A 282 -10.83 16.64 -8.96
C PHE A 282 -9.60 16.25 -9.78
N SER A 283 -8.61 15.65 -9.11
CA SER A 283 -7.45 14.98 -9.69
C SER A 283 -7.05 13.82 -8.78
N ASP A 284 -7.20 12.59 -9.26
CA ASP A 284 -7.05 11.34 -8.51
C ASP A 284 -6.21 10.30 -9.28
N HIS A 285 -5.37 10.77 -10.22
CA HIS A 285 -4.50 9.98 -11.09
C HIS A 285 -5.21 9.14 -12.19
N ASP A 286 -6.52 8.98 -12.12
CA ASP A 286 -7.33 8.32 -13.15
C ASP A 286 -7.74 9.25 -14.31
N ILE A 287 -8.10 8.63 -15.43
CA ILE A 287 -8.40 9.35 -16.70
C ILE A 287 -9.70 8.90 -17.39
N PHE A 288 -10.43 7.94 -16.82
CA PHE A 288 -11.68 7.37 -17.35
C PHE A 288 -12.59 6.92 -16.19
N PRO A 289 -13.87 6.57 -16.43
CA PRO A 289 -14.80 6.17 -15.37
C PRO A 289 -14.31 5.01 -14.50
N VAL A 290 -14.08 5.31 -13.22
CA VAL A 290 -13.67 4.41 -12.14
C VAL A 290 -13.98 5.09 -10.81
N ASP A 291 -14.31 4.31 -9.79
CA ASP A 291 -14.49 4.82 -8.43
C ASP A 291 -13.13 5.29 -7.88
N SER A 292 -13.10 6.46 -7.26
CA SER A 292 -11.88 7.08 -6.71
C SER A 292 -11.50 6.42 -5.39
N HIS A 293 -10.20 6.29 -5.13
CA HIS A 293 -9.68 5.75 -3.85
C HIS A 293 -9.08 6.85 -2.97
N HIS A 294 -8.55 7.91 -3.57
CA HIS A 294 -8.20 9.18 -2.92
C HIS A 294 -8.22 10.28 -3.98
N PHE A 295 -8.33 11.56 -3.58
CA PHE A 295 -8.25 12.66 -4.55
C PHE A 295 -7.60 13.93 -4.01
N HIS A 296 -7.05 14.71 -4.93
CA HIS A 296 -6.76 16.14 -4.74
C HIS A 296 -7.97 16.96 -5.21
N LEU A 297 -8.43 17.91 -4.39
CA LEU A 297 -9.52 18.82 -4.73
C LEU A 297 -9.04 20.26 -4.82
N TYR A 298 -9.48 20.98 -5.85
CA TYR A 298 -9.22 22.41 -6.04
C TYR A 298 -10.55 23.13 -6.20
N TRP A 299 -10.76 24.24 -5.50
CA TRP A 299 -12.06 24.92 -5.49
C TRP A 299 -11.99 26.44 -5.41
N GLY A 300 -12.98 27.12 -6.00
CA GLY A 300 -13.09 28.57 -6.00
C GLY A 300 -13.97 29.11 -7.13
N ASP A 301 -13.99 30.44 -7.28
CA ASP A 301 -14.91 31.13 -8.19
C ASP A 301 -14.37 31.36 -9.63
N ASP A 302 -13.11 30.99 -9.88
CA ASP A 302 -12.43 31.20 -11.17
C ASP A 302 -11.85 29.88 -11.70
N ARG A 303 -12.59 29.25 -12.63
CA ARG A 303 -12.24 27.99 -13.29
C ARG A 303 -10.84 28.01 -13.92
N GLU A 304 -10.44 29.13 -14.55
CA GLU A 304 -9.15 29.22 -15.24
C GLU A 304 -8.02 29.33 -14.21
N ALA A 305 -8.20 30.12 -13.14
CA ALA A 305 -7.20 30.25 -12.09
C ALA A 305 -6.92 28.94 -11.34
N LEU A 306 -7.93 28.08 -11.12
CA LEU A 306 -7.74 26.78 -10.48
C LEU A 306 -6.85 25.82 -11.30
N LEU A 307 -6.81 25.97 -12.63
CA LEU A 307 -5.93 25.20 -13.51
C LEU A 307 -4.47 25.69 -13.47
N GLU A 308 -4.22 26.91 -13.00
CA GLU A 308 -2.89 27.45 -12.73
C GLU A 308 -2.36 27.05 -11.33
N GLU A 309 -3.24 26.63 -10.41
CA GLU A 309 -2.86 26.15 -9.08
C GLU A 309 -2.32 24.71 -9.14
N VAL A 310 -1.06 24.56 -8.71
CA VAL A 310 -0.26 23.32 -8.75
C VAL A 310 0.64 23.18 -7.50
N THR A 311 0.41 24.00 -6.47
CA THR A 311 1.23 24.10 -5.25
C THR A 311 0.48 23.71 -3.99
N ASN A 312 -0.79 24.12 -3.87
CA ASN A 312 -1.72 23.63 -2.86
C ASN A 312 -2.76 22.71 -3.52
N TRP A 313 -2.92 21.52 -2.97
CA TRP A 313 -3.71 20.40 -3.50
C TRP A 313 -4.26 19.58 -2.32
N PRO A 314 -5.22 20.14 -1.55
CA PRO A 314 -5.82 19.46 -0.42
C PRO A 314 -6.31 18.06 -0.81
N THR A 315 -5.89 17.08 -0.01
CA THR A 315 -5.98 15.65 -0.36
C THR A 315 -6.83 14.91 0.64
N TYR A 316 -7.70 14.04 0.12
CA TYR A 316 -8.72 13.36 0.88
C TYR A 316 -8.72 11.85 0.59
N TYR A 317 -8.95 11.08 1.65
CA TYR A 317 -9.09 9.62 1.66
C TYR A 317 -10.44 9.24 2.29
N PRO A 318 -10.93 7.99 2.13
CA PRO A 318 -12.18 7.55 2.73
C PRO A 318 -12.17 7.72 4.26
N SER A 319 -13.28 8.18 4.83
CA SER A 319 -13.43 8.49 6.27
C SER A 319 -13.47 7.27 7.17
N GLU A 320 -13.54 6.07 6.59
CA GLU A 320 -13.48 4.80 7.31
C GLU A 320 -12.05 4.31 7.55
N LEU A 321 -11.06 4.80 6.78
CA LEU A 321 -9.66 4.52 7.05
C LEU A 321 -9.24 5.20 8.36
N ASP A 322 -8.53 4.46 9.20
CA ASP A 322 -7.83 5.05 10.34
C ASP A 322 -6.44 5.58 9.93
N LYS A 323 -5.67 6.04 10.91
CA LYS A 323 -4.29 6.52 10.73
C LYS A 323 -3.41 5.48 10.03
N ASP A 324 -3.48 4.21 10.45
CA ASP A 324 -2.63 3.14 9.93
C ASP A 324 -3.09 2.70 8.53
N GLY A 325 -4.39 2.80 8.24
CA GLY A 325 -4.97 2.77 6.89
C GLY A 325 -4.37 3.82 5.96
N ILE A 326 -4.49 5.11 6.31
CA ILE A 326 -3.97 6.21 5.48
C ILE A 326 -2.47 6.09 5.24
N VAL A 327 -1.68 5.69 6.25
CA VAL A 327 -0.23 5.51 6.06
C VAL A 327 0.07 4.34 5.10
N ARG A 328 -0.63 3.20 5.22
CA ARG A 328 -0.47 2.05 4.31
C ARG A 328 -0.71 2.45 2.85
N GLU A 329 -1.80 3.15 2.58
CA GLU A 329 -2.09 3.72 1.26
C GLU A 329 -0.93 4.61 0.77
N MET A 330 -0.51 5.55 1.60
CA MET A 330 0.53 6.52 1.23
C MET A 330 1.93 5.92 1.04
N LEU A 331 2.18 4.72 1.57
CA LEU A 331 3.40 3.93 1.35
C LEU A 331 3.36 3.10 0.07
N ALA A 332 2.17 2.74 -0.44
CA ALA A 332 2.01 2.08 -1.74
C ALA A 332 2.20 3.03 -2.96
N HIS A 333 2.31 4.34 -2.70
CA HIS A 333 2.39 5.43 -3.69
C HIS A 333 3.80 6.01 -3.93
#